data_AF-R6AQU1-F1
#
_entry.id   AF-R6AQU1-F1
#
_cell.length_a   1.000
_cell.length_b   1.000
_cell.length_c   1.000
_cell.angle_alpha   90.00
_cell.angle_beta   90.00
_cell.angle_gamma   90.00
#
_symmetry.space_group_name_H-M   'P 1'
#
loop_
_entity.id
_entity.type
_entity.pdbx_description
1 polymer ?
#
loop_
_entity_poly.entity_id
_entity_poly.type
_entity_poly.pdbx_seq_one_letter_code
_entity_poly.pdbx_strand_id
1 'polypeptide(L)' 'MRPFEPWMLGAIDEAGYNGLTDEHIQRVADEILKMGITNVSRADFERACRRAFIAPELFGDDDIARLEELLNR' A
#
# COMPACT_ATOMS: atom_id res chain seq x y z
N MET A 1 10.99 -12.25 2.67
CA MET A 1 10.94 -10.80 2.93
C MET A 1 10.93 -10.12 1.58
N ARG A 2 9.79 -9.55 1.16
CA ARG A 2 9.69 -8.83 -0.11
C ARG A 2 10.32 -7.44 0.10
N PRO A 3 11.39 -7.07 -0.64
CA PRO A 3 12.03 -5.78 -0.45
C PRO A 3 11.14 -4.68 -1.01
N PHE A 4 10.96 -3.61 -0.24
CA PHE A 4 10.22 -2.43 -0.67
C PHE A 4 11.15 -1.45 -1.39
N GLU A 5 10.60 -0.78 -2.40
CA GLU A 5 11.30 0.27 -3.12
C GLU A 5 11.44 1.56 -2.29
N PRO A 6 12.52 2.34 -2.47
CA PRO A 6 12.81 3.54 -1.69
C PRO A 6 11.73 4.63 -1.69
N TRP A 7 10.83 4.65 -2.67
CA TRP A 7 9.76 5.64 -2.75
C TRP A 7 8.66 5.41 -1.71
N MET A 8 8.47 4.17 -1.24
CA MET A 8 7.53 3.86 -0.16
C MET A 8 8.02 4.38 1.19
N LEU A 9 9.34 4.52 1.33
CA LEU A 9 9.98 5.17 2.48
C LEU A 9 9.98 6.71 2.36
N GLY A 10 9.50 7.27 1.24
CA GLY A 10 9.46 8.72 1.02
C GLY A 10 8.13 9.36 1.42
N ALA A 11 7.07 8.57 1.62
CA ALA A 11 5.76 9.04 2.06
C ALA A 11 5.70 9.34 3.58
N ILE A 12 6.87 9.30 4.25
CA ILE A 12 7.05 9.20 5.70
C ILE A 12 6.69 10.43 6.54
N ASP A 13 6.63 11.62 5.95
CA ASP A 13 6.71 12.85 6.77
C ASP A 13 5.37 13.54 7.09
N GLU A 14 4.23 13.15 6.52
CA GLU A 14 2.94 13.81 6.78
C GLU A 14 1.77 12.81 6.91
N ALA A 15 1.41 12.41 8.12
CA ALA A 15 0.15 11.70 8.36
C ALA A 15 -0.62 12.29 9.55
N GLY A 16 -1.31 13.39 9.28
CA GLY A 16 -2.45 13.83 10.08
C GLY A 16 -3.71 13.13 9.59
N TYR A 17 -4.15 12.07 10.28
CA TYR A 17 -5.43 11.36 10.08
C TYR A 17 -5.97 11.34 8.63
N ASN A 18 -5.50 10.39 7.83
CA ASN A 18 -5.79 10.34 6.39
C ASN A 18 -7.10 9.59 6.04
N GLY A 19 -7.89 9.17 7.04
CA GLY A 19 -9.19 8.50 6.83
C GLY A 19 -9.12 7.04 6.32
N LEU A 20 -7.92 6.45 6.21
CA LEU A 20 -7.78 5.03 5.95
C LEU A 20 -8.14 4.19 7.17
N THR A 21 -8.62 2.97 6.88
CA THR A 21 -8.94 1.95 7.88
C THR A 21 -8.21 0.68 7.48
N ASP A 22 -8.03 -0.27 8.42
CA ASP A 22 -7.47 -1.60 8.09
C ASP A 22 -8.21 -2.28 6.94
N GLU A 23 -9.53 -2.08 6.79
CA GLU A 23 -10.29 -2.65 5.68
C GLU A 23 -9.85 -2.08 4.31
N HIS A 24 -9.51 -0.79 4.26
CA HIS A 24 -8.99 -0.16 3.05
C HIS A 24 -7.61 -0.73 2.68
N ILE A 25 -6.72 -0.87 3.67
CA ILE A 25 -5.39 -1.44 3.47
C ILE A 25 -5.50 -2.89 3.00
N GLN A 26 -6.38 -3.68 3.61
CA GLN A 26 -6.64 -5.07 3.21
C GLN A 26 -7.16 -5.16 1.77
N ARG A 27 -8.07 -4.28 1.35
CA ARG A 27 -8.55 -4.27 -0.05
C ARG A 27 -7.41 -4.01 -1.04
N VAL A 28 -6.51 -3.09 -0.73
CA VAL A 28 -5.33 -2.81 -1.57
C VAL A 28 -4.38 -4.02 -1.59
N ALA A 29 -4.13 -4.64 -0.44
CA ALA A 29 -3.34 -5.86 -0.35
C ALA A 29 -3.90 -6.97 -1.24
N ASP A 30 -5.22 -7.22 -1.16
CA ASP A 30 -5.89 -8.24 -1.97
C ASP A 30 -5.77 -7.95 -3.47
N GLU A 31 -5.90 -6.69 -3.90
CA GLU A 31 -5.73 -6.31 -5.29
C GLU A 31 -4.29 -6.51 -5.77
N ILE A 32 -3.28 -6.21 -4.95
CA ILE A 32 -1.87 -6.48 -5.26
C ILE A 32 -1.63 -8.00 -5.39
N LEU A 33 -2.14 -8.79 -4.44
CA LEU A 33 -1.99 -10.25 -4.47
C LEU A 33 -2.65 -10.87 -5.71
N LYS A 34 -3.82 -10.36 -6.13
CA LYS A 34 -4.49 -10.79 -7.38
C LYS A 34 -3.67 -10.50 -8.64
N MET A 35 -2.76 -9.52 -8.62
CA MET A 35 -1.88 -9.24 -9.75
C MET A 35 -0.77 -10.29 -9.91
N GLY A 36 -0.50 -11.11 -8.88
CA GLY A 36 0.52 -12.17 -8.94
C GLY A 36 1.95 -11.65 -9.05
N ILE A 37 2.16 -10.37 -8.73
CA ILE A 37 3.46 -9.70 -8.80
C ILE A 37 4.22 -9.88 -7.48
N THR A 38 5.51 -10.15 -7.58
CA THR A 38 6.39 -10.40 -6.42
C THR A 38 7.15 -9.16 -5.98
N ASN A 39 7.41 -8.24 -6.91
CA ASN A 39 7.98 -6.94 -6.64
C ASN A 39 6.94 -5.87 -6.99
N VAL A 40 6.45 -5.15 -5.99
CA VAL A 40 5.40 -4.15 -6.16
C VAL A 40 6.05 -2.84 -6.55
N SER A 41 5.92 -2.45 -7.82
CA SER A 41 6.36 -1.13 -8.25
C SER A 41 5.38 -0.05 -7.80
N ARG A 42 5.80 1.22 -7.85
CA ARG A 42 4.89 2.36 -7.65
C ARG A 42 3.66 2.30 -8.56
N ALA A 43 3.86 1.95 -9.83
CA ALA A 43 2.76 1.87 -10.79
C ALA A 43 1.77 0.75 -10.43
N ASP A 44 2.26 -0.37 -9.88
CA ASP A 44 1.40 -1.48 -9.44
C ASP A 44 0.61 -1.12 -8.18
N PHE A 45 1.25 -0.45 -7.22
CA PHE A 45 0.58 0.07 -6.03
C PHE A 45 -0.51 1.07 -6.41
N GLU A 46 -0.20 2.10 -7.21
CA GLU A 46 -1.18 3.09 -7.68
C GLU A 46 -2.34 2.42 -8.44
N ARG A 47 -2.05 1.38 -9.22
CA ARG A 47 -3.07 0.59 -9.92
C ARG A 47 -3.95 -0.19 -8.95
N ALA A 48 -3.40 -0.78 -7.90
CA ALA A 48 -4.15 -1.51 -6.88
C ALA A 48 -5.04 -0.56 -6.07
N CYS A 49 -4.51 0.60 -5.66
CA CYS A 49 -5.28 1.66 -5.00
C CYS A 49 -6.48 2.10 -5.85
N ARG A 50 -6.27 2.36 -7.15
CA ARG A 50 -7.36 2.70 -8.08
C ARG A 50 -8.43 1.61 -8.18
N ARG A 51 -8.03 0.34 -8.21
CA ARG A 51 -8.98 -0.80 -8.24
C ARG A 51 -9.77 -0.96 -6.95
N ALA A 52 -9.16 -0.59 -5.83
CA ALA A 52 -9.79 -0.59 -4.52
C ALA A 52 -10.56 0.71 -4.21
N PHE A 53 -10.64 1.65 -5.16
CA PHE A 53 -11.25 2.97 -5.00
C PHE A 53 -10.64 3.80 -3.87
N ILE A 54 -9.34 3.67 -3.65
CA ILE A 54 -8.58 4.37 -2.62
C ILE A 54 -7.54 5.26 -3.29
N ALA A 55 -7.40 6.49 -2.81
CA ALA A 55 -6.34 7.38 -3.27
C ALA A 55 -5.00 6.98 -2.61
N PRO A 56 -3.93 6.75 -3.38
CA PRO A 56 -2.64 6.31 -2.85
C PRO A 56 -2.00 7.35 -1.93
N GLU A 57 -2.33 8.64 -2.09
CA GLU A 57 -1.87 9.74 -1.25
C GLU A 57 -2.39 9.69 0.20
N LEU A 58 -3.41 8.86 0.47
CA LEU A 58 -3.94 8.69 1.83
C LEU A 58 -3.08 7.73 2.65
N PHE A 59 -2.23 6.91 2.02
CA PHE A 59 -1.35 6.00 2.75
C PHE A 59 -0.23 6.78 3.43
N GLY A 60 -0.28 6.80 4.76
CA GLY A 60 0.85 7.17 5.59
C GLY A 60 1.72 5.96 5.90
N ASP A 61 2.72 6.15 6.75
CA ASP A 61 3.70 5.08 7.04
C ASP A 61 3.15 3.89 7.76
N ASP A 62 2.30 4.13 8.77
CA ASP A 62 1.69 3.05 9.51
C ASP A 62 0.83 2.19 8.55
N ASP A 63 0.18 2.83 7.56
CA ASP A 63 -0.60 2.13 6.54
C ASP A 63 0.28 1.35 5.57
N ILE A 64 1.42 1.93 5.15
CA ILE A 64 2.40 1.25 4.30
C ILE A 64 2.99 0.06 5.06
N ALA A 65 3.48 0.24 6.29
CA ALA A 65 4.00 -0.84 7.13
C ALA A 65 2.97 -1.95 7.32
N ARG A 66 1.70 -1.59 7.55
CA ARG A 66 0.61 -2.55 7.66
C ARG A 66 0.36 -3.31 6.36
N LEU A 67 0.39 -2.61 5.23
CA LEU A 67 0.33 -3.22 3.90
C LEU A 67 1.49 -4.21 3.69
N GLU A 68 2.70 -3.87 4.16
CA GLU A 68 3.85 -4.76 4.08
C GLU A 68 3.63 -6.06 4.86
N GLU A 69 3.09 -5.97 6.07
CA GLU A 69 2.75 -7.15 6.89
C GLU A 69 1.74 -8.05 6.19
N LEU A 70 0.67 -7.45 5.63
CA LEU A 70 -0.38 -8.19 4.93
C LEU A 70 0.14 -8.87 3.68
N LEU A 71 1.01 -8.19 2.93
CA LEU A 71 1.61 -8.76 1.74
C LEU A 71 2.59 -9.86 2.12
N ASN A 72 3.40 -9.75 3.17
CA ASN A 72 4.41 -10.75 3.52
C ASN A 72 3.88 -11.98 4.29
N ARG A 73 2.59 -12.00 4.64
CA ARG A 73 1.92 -13.16 5.23
C ARG A 73 1.73 -14.31 4.23
#